data_AF-A0A0M9WCX2-F1
#
_entry.id   AF-A0A0M9WCX2-F1
#
_cell.length_a   1.000
_cell.length_b   1.000
_cell.length_c   1.000
_cell.angle_alpha   90.00
_cell.angle_beta   90.00
_cell.angle_gamma   90.00
#
_symmetry.space_group_name_H-M   'P 1'
#
loop_
_entity.id
_entity.type
_entity.pdbx_description
1 polymer ?
#
loop_
_entity_poly.entity_id
_entity_poly.type
_entity_poly.pdbx_seq_one_letter_code
_entity_poly.pdbx_strand_id
1 'polypeptide(L)'
;MSKSRRNVRFQHRANDERRLSVSSDVSDALSEPTSPSKNGNGSKSSPINEQNPPQSEYEKKKQTFITRTIWTFVMIAGFFVALFSGHIYIIALITGIQIISFKEVIAIASIPNKEKNLRFTKSLNWYFLATTMYFLYGESVIYYFKHILLVDKVLLPLANHHRFLSFTLYVMGFVFFVGSLQKGHYRFQFTQFAWTHMALYLIVVQAHFVMNNIFEGMIWFFLPAALVITNDIFAYVCGISFGRTQLIQLSPKKTVEGFLGAWACTVAFGYFMTNLLIRYTYFICPVNDLGSNALTGLECVPNPVFTSQPYSLEIFGLDKTFWVEPIQFHILAFATFASLIAPFGGFFASGLKRTFKIKDFGESIPGHGGITDRMDCQFIMGFFSFMYYHSFIAVYKASVGDIIETAINGLTVDEQLEVVRGLGKYLYNQGAVSESILECLVTELKRR
;
A
#
# COMPACT_ATOMS: atom_id res chain seq x y z
N MET A 1 -56.08 19.03 20.79
CA MET A 1 -54.68 19.43 21.02
C MET A 1 -53.93 19.46 19.69
N SER A 2 -53.01 20.42 19.55
CA SER A 2 -52.01 20.64 18.49
C SER A 2 -52.39 21.54 17.29
N LYS A 3 -51.64 22.66 17.27
CA LYS A 3 -51.58 23.84 16.38
C LYS A 3 -50.90 23.49 15.03
N SER A 4 -51.37 23.98 13.88
CA SER A 4 -51.09 25.27 13.18
C SER A 4 -49.91 25.28 12.18
N ARG A 5 -50.25 25.80 10.99
CA ARG A 5 -49.51 26.07 9.74
C ARG A 5 -48.22 26.91 9.88
N ARG A 6 -47.24 26.73 8.96
CA ARG A 6 -46.88 27.71 7.88
C ARG A 6 -45.66 27.32 7.01
N ASN A 7 -45.92 27.30 5.69
CA ASN A 7 -45.14 27.69 4.50
C ASN A 7 -43.61 27.89 4.55
N VAL A 8 -42.91 27.28 3.58
CA VAL A 8 -41.75 27.86 2.89
C VAL A 8 -41.96 27.74 1.37
N ARG A 9 -41.68 28.84 0.67
CA ARG A 9 -42.07 29.21 -0.70
C ARG A 9 -40.95 28.86 -1.68
N PHE A 10 -41.26 28.14 -2.76
CA PHE A 10 -40.39 28.03 -3.95
C PHE A 10 -40.69 29.18 -4.91
N GLN A 11 -39.67 29.84 -5.44
CA GLN A 11 -39.82 30.90 -6.43
C GLN A 11 -39.18 30.45 -7.75
N HIS A 12 -40.03 29.95 -8.65
CA HIS A 12 -39.76 29.86 -10.08
C HIS A 12 -40.00 31.24 -10.70
N ARG A 13 -39.07 31.71 -11.54
CA ARG A 13 -39.35 32.74 -12.53
C ARG A 13 -38.62 32.39 -13.82
N ALA A 14 -39.39 31.94 -14.79
CA ALA A 14 -38.99 31.90 -16.20
C ALA A 14 -39.35 33.26 -16.82
N ASN A 15 -38.48 33.77 -17.70
CA ASN A 15 -38.92 34.48 -18.90
C ASN A 15 -37.81 34.40 -19.96
N ASP A 16 -38.25 34.02 -21.16
CA ASP A 16 -37.52 33.95 -22.42
C ASP A 16 -36.96 35.32 -22.85
N GLU A 17 -35.77 35.32 -23.46
CA GLU A 17 -35.62 35.50 -24.91
C GLU A 17 -34.13 35.60 -25.33
N ARG A 18 -33.80 34.83 -26.37
CA ARG A 18 -32.76 35.04 -27.42
C ARG A 18 -31.31 35.28 -26.96
N ARG A 19 -30.46 34.25 -27.13
CA ARG A 19 -29.00 34.41 -27.26
C ARG A 19 -28.53 33.94 -28.63
N LEU A 20 -28.12 34.93 -29.42
CA LEU A 20 -27.27 34.83 -30.59
C LEU A 20 -25.87 34.33 -30.19
N SER A 21 -25.32 33.48 -31.05
CA SER A 21 -23.95 33.01 -31.11
C SER A 21 -22.97 34.15 -31.42
N VAL A 22 -21.98 34.40 -30.55
CA VAL A 22 -20.71 35.04 -30.94
C VAL A 22 -19.60 34.51 -30.04
N SER A 23 -18.59 33.91 -30.69
CA SER A 23 -17.26 33.62 -30.17
C SER A 23 -16.46 34.91 -30.00
N SER A 24 -15.71 35.07 -28.91
CA SER A 24 -14.44 35.82 -28.95
C SER A 24 -13.60 35.53 -27.72
N ASP A 25 -12.35 35.17 -28.00
CA ASP A 25 -11.18 35.38 -27.17
C ASP A 25 -11.09 36.81 -26.63
N VAL A 26 -10.27 36.99 -25.58
CA VAL A 26 -9.44 38.18 -25.22
C VAL A 26 -9.25 38.14 -23.69
N SER A 27 -8.11 37.74 -23.14
CA SER A 27 -6.81 38.44 -23.01
C SER A 27 -6.86 39.81 -22.31
N ASP A 28 -6.13 39.87 -21.21
CA ASP A 28 -5.43 41.02 -20.63
C ASP A 28 -6.23 42.21 -20.09
N ALA A 29 -6.24 42.27 -18.75
CA ALA A 29 -6.56 43.44 -17.95
C ALA A 29 -5.44 44.49 -18.08
N LEU A 30 -5.71 45.57 -18.81
CA LEU A 30 -4.99 46.84 -18.70
C LEU A 30 -5.57 47.66 -17.54
N SER A 31 -4.70 48.07 -16.63
CA SER A 31 -4.95 49.04 -15.55
C SER A 31 -4.92 50.48 -16.07
N GLU A 32 -5.90 51.29 -15.66
CA GLU A 32 -6.00 52.73 -15.91
C GLU A 32 -4.86 53.55 -15.24
N PRO A 33 -4.43 54.70 -15.80
CA PRO A 33 -3.46 55.59 -15.17
C PRO A 33 -4.14 56.71 -14.38
N THR A 34 -3.65 57.00 -13.17
CA THR A 34 -3.96 58.21 -12.40
C THR A 34 -2.84 59.25 -12.56
N SER A 35 -3.26 60.52 -12.54
CA SER A 35 -2.55 61.76 -12.88
C SER A 35 -1.53 62.27 -11.83
N PRO A 36 -0.67 63.27 -12.16
CA PRO A 36 0.60 63.53 -11.47
C PRO A 36 0.58 64.72 -10.49
N SER A 37 1.41 64.68 -9.43
CA SER A 37 1.85 65.91 -8.74
C SER A 37 3.25 65.82 -8.07
N LYS A 38 4.16 66.66 -8.58
CA LYS A 38 5.26 67.44 -7.95
C LYS A 38 6.15 66.87 -6.80
N ASN A 39 7.44 66.78 -7.14
CA ASN A 39 8.69 67.22 -6.48
C ASN A 39 8.86 67.21 -4.95
N GLY A 40 9.94 66.52 -4.52
CA GLY A 40 10.65 66.76 -3.25
C GLY A 40 11.90 65.88 -3.10
N ASN A 41 13.09 66.49 -3.19
CA ASN A 41 14.40 65.86 -3.00
C ASN A 41 14.59 65.22 -1.61
N GLY A 42 15.20 64.03 -1.56
CA GLY A 42 15.65 63.41 -0.32
C GLY A 42 16.46 62.14 -0.57
N SER A 43 17.78 62.28 -0.61
CA SER A 43 18.76 61.19 -0.75
C SER A 43 18.71 60.21 0.43
N LYS A 44 18.34 58.95 0.16
CA LYS A 44 18.76 57.79 0.96
C LYS A 44 19.10 56.62 0.03
N SER A 45 20.35 56.18 0.11
CA SER A 45 20.89 55.02 -0.59
C SER A 45 20.23 53.73 -0.09
N SER A 46 19.43 53.11 -0.96
CA SER A 46 18.95 51.73 -0.81
C SER A 46 20.06 50.76 -1.25
N PRO A 47 20.26 49.61 -0.59
CA PRO A 47 21.19 48.61 -1.09
C PRO A 47 20.65 48.07 -2.42
N ILE A 48 21.54 47.99 -3.41
CA ILE A 48 21.28 47.37 -4.71
C ILE A 48 20.94 45.90 -4.42
N ASN A 49 19.65 45.58 -4.45
CA ASN A 49 19.23 44.20 -4.63
C ASN A 49 19.60 43.85 -6.08
N GLU A 50 20.68 43.09 -6.25
CA GLU A 50 20.94 42.35 -7.48
C GLU A 50 19.72 41.47 -7.76
N GLN A 51 18.78 41.99 -8.53
CA GLN A 51 17.79 41.16 -9.18
C GLN A 51 18.55 40.35 -10.23
N ASN A 52 18.78 39.07 -9.91
CA ASN A 52 19.17 38.06 -10.88
C ASN A 52 18.34 38.27 -12.17
N PRO A 53 18.97 38.28 -13.36
CA PRO A 53 18.25 38.54 -14.60
C PRO A 53 17.09 37.54 -14.76
N PRO A 54 15.97 37.94 -15.39
CA PRO A 54 14.83 37.07 -15.57
C PRO A 54 15.26 35.83 -16.34
N GLN A 55 15.41 34.71 -15.64
CA GLN A 55 15.75 33.42 -16.25
C GLN A 55 14.77 33.12 -17.37
N SER A 56 15.32 32.83 -18.55
CA SER A 56 14.55 32.45 -19.73
C SER A 56 13.63 31.26 -19.39
N GLU A 57 12.41 31.24 -19.92
CA GLU A 57 11.47 30.12 -19.73
C GLU A 57 12.09 28.77 -20.13
N TYR A 58 13.03 28.80 -21.08
CA TYR A 58 13.85 27.66 -21.48
C TYR A 58 14.77 27.18 -20.34
N GLU A 59 15.43 28.09 -19.62
CA GLU A 59 16.31 27.74 -18.49
C GLU A 59 15.53 27.11 -17.34
N LYS A 60 14.31 27.62 -17.05
CA LYS A 60 13.42 27.01 -16.05
C LYS A 60 12.98 25.60 -16.44
N LYS A 61 12.62 25.38 -17.72
CA LYS A 61 12.26 24.05 -18.24
C LYS A 61 13.46 23.10 -18.21
N LYS A 62 14.65 23.58 -18.59
CA LYS A 62 15.91 22.82 -18.54
C LYS A 62 16.27 22.44 -17.11
N GLN A 63 16.21 23.38 -16.17
CA GLN A 63 16.47 23.13 -14.76
C GLN A 63 15.47 22.13 -14.17
N THR A 64 14.18 22.27 -14.50
CA THR A 64 13.14 21.31 -14.08
C THR A 64 13.42 19.91 -14.63
N PHE A 65 13.81 19.81 -15.90
CA PHE A 65 14.18 18.54 -16.52
C PHE A 65 15.39 17.90 -15.83
N ILE A 66 16.47 18.67 -15.62
CA ILE A 66 17.68 18.19 -14.93
C ILE A 66 17.36 17.71 -13.52
N THR A 67 16.63 18.51 -12.73
CA THR A 67 16.22 18.12 -11.37
C THR A 67 15.43 16.82 -11.38
N ARG A 68 14.50 16.67 -12.34
CA ARG A 68 13.73 15.42 -12.47
C ARG A 68 14.63 14.24 -12.81
N THR A 69 15.51 14.36 -13.80
CA THR A 69 16.41 13.28 -14.18
C THR A 69 17.31 12.84 -13.02
N ILE A 70 17.91 13.78 -12.29
CA ILE A 70 18.78 13.46 -11.14
C ILE A 70 18.00 12.72 -10.06
N TRP A 71 16.84 13.25 -9.65
CA TRP A 71 16.04 12.62 -8.60
C TRP A 71 15.46 11.27 -9.03
N THR A 72 15.18 11.06 -10.31
CA THR A 72 14.80 9.73 -10.82
C THR A 72 15.92 8.71 -10.59
N PHE A 73 17.16 9.04 -10.95
CA PHE A 73 18.30 8.13 -10.71
C PHE A 73 18.56 7.91 -9.21
N VAL A 74 18.46 8.96 -8.39
CA VAL A 74 18.62 8.84 -6.93
C VAL A 74 17.55 7.90 -6.34
N MET A 75 16.29 8.05 -6.74
CA MET A 75 15.20 7.19 -6.25
C MET A 75 15.39 5.73 -6.68
N ILE A 76 15.72 5.49 -7.95
CA ILE A 76 15.95 4.13 -8.47
C ILE A 76 17.14 3.48 -7.75
N ALA A 77 18.26 4.19 -7.65
CA ALA A 77 19.45 3.69 -6.97
C ALA A 77 19.17 3.42 -5.48
N GLY A 78 18.50 4.36 -4.78
CA GLY A 78 18.13 4.18 -3.39
C GLY A 78 17.20 2.99 -3.16
N PHE A 79 16.23 2.78 -4.05
CA PHE A 79 15.33 1.63 -4.00
C PHE A 79 16.09 0.31 -4.15
N PHE A 80 16.95 0.17 -5.17
CA PHE A 80 17.70 -1.07 -5.38
C PHE A 80 18.74 -1.31 -4.28
N VAL A 81 19.38 -0.27 -3.77
CA VAL A 81 20.26 -0.39 -2.60
C VAL A 81 19.49 -0.94 -1.41
N ALA A 82 18.31 -0.38 -1.09
CA ALA A 82 17.47 -0.90 -0.01
C ALA A 82 17.01 -2.34 -0.29
N LEU A 83 16.62 -2.65 -1.53
CA LEU A 83 16.17 -3.97 -1.97
C LEU A 83 17.23 -5.04 -1.76
N PHE A 84 18.49 -4.77 -2.11
CA PHE A 84 19.56 -5.76 -1.97
C PHE A 84 20.20 -5.77 -0.57
N SER A 85 20.02 -4.72 0.22
CA SER A 85 20.57 -4.63 1.59
C SER A 85 19.83 -5.52 2.60
N GLY A 86 18.62 -5.97 2.29
CA GLY A 86 17.87 -6.90 3.15
C GLY A 86 16.42 -6.47 3.41
N HIS A 87 15.66 -7.39 4.01
CA HIS A 87 14.23 -7.21 4.32
C HIS A 87 13.98 -5.99 5.22
N ILE A 88 14.83 -5.79 6.25
CA ILE A 88 14.68 -4.70 7.21
C ILE A 88 14.75 -3.30 6.55
N TYR A 89 15.60 -3.14 5.52
CA TYR A 89 15.76 -1.87 4.83
C TYR A 89 14.55 -1.54 3.96
N ILE A 90 13.96 -2.55 3.30
CA ILE A 90 12.71 -2.36 2.56
C ILE A 90 11.54 -2.08 3.51
N ILE A 91 11.45 -2.78 4.64
CA ILE A 91 10.41 -2.49 5.64
C ILE A 91 10.56 -1.07 6.17
N ALA A 92 11.79 -0.62 6.46
CA ALA A 92 12.07 0.76 6.87
C ALA A 92 11.69 1.77 5.76
N LEU A 93 11.98 1.45 4.50
CA LEU A 93 11.60 2.28 3.35
C LEU A 93 10.08 2.42 3.22
N ILE A 94 9.33 1.30 3.28
CA ILE A 94 7.86 1.31 3.22
C ILE A 94 7.29 2.06 4.42
N THR A 95 7.89 1.90 5.60
CA THR A 95 7.52 2.67 6.80
C THR A 95 7.77 4.17 6.62
N GLY A 96 8.87 4.57 5.99
CA GLY A 96 9.14 5.97 5.66
C GLY A 96 8.12 6.52 4.66
N ILE A 97 7.87 5.78 3.59
CA ILE A 97 6.88 6.13 2.56
C ILE A 97 5.49 6.29 3.18
N GLN A 98 5.04 5.38 4.04
CA GLN A 98 3.71 5.47 4.67
C GLN A 98 3.58 6.72 5.55
N ILE A 99 4.63 7.08 6.31
CA ILE A 99 4.63 8.24 7.21
C ILE A 99 4.53 9.53 6.39
N ILE A 100 5.29 9.63 5.30
CA ILE A 100 5.26 10.79 4.42
C ILE A 100 3.90 10.87 3.71
N SER A 101 3.37 9.75 3.19
CA SER A 101 2.03 9.71 2.57
C SER A 101 0.93 10.14 3.55
N PHE A 102 0.97 9.64 4.78
CA PHE A 102 0.03 10.03 5.82
C PHE A 102 0.11 11.53 6.10
N LYS A 103 1.33 12.07 6.23
CA LYS A 103 1.54 13.51 6.41
C LYS A 103 0.94 14.33 5.27
N GLU A 104 1.13 13.93 4.02
CA GLU A 104 0.57 14.63 2.84
C GLU A 104 -0.97 14.62 2.84
N VAL A 105 -1.58 13.47 3.09
CA VAL A 105 -3.06 13.35 3.13
C VAL A 105 -3.67 14.18 4.25
N ILE A 106 -3.07 14.16 5.45
CA ILE A 106 -3.53 14.98 6.58
C ILE A 106 -3.33 16.47 6.30
N ALA A 107 -2.24 16.86 5.64
CA ALA A 107 -1.94 18.25 5.30
C ALA A 107 -3.04 18.89 4.40
N ILE A 108 -3.65 18.10 3.52
CA ILE A 108 -4.75 18.57 2.66
C ILE A 108 -6.02 18.82 3.47
N ALA A 109 -6.31 17.97 4.46
CA ALA A 109 -7.47 18.12 5.31
C ALA A 109 -7.33 19.32 6.27
N SER A 110 -6.11 19.68 6.67
CA SER A 110 -5.82 20.79 7.59
C SER A 110 -5.86 22.16 6.91
N ILE A 111 -6.92 22.96 7.14
CA ILE A 111 -6.97 24.35 6.65
C ILE A 111 -6.15 25.26 7.60
N PRO A 112 -5.08 25.95 7.14
CA PRO A 112 -4.12 26.64 8.00
C PRO A 112 -4.70 27.71 8.94
N ASN A 113 -5.78 28.40 8.52
CA ASN A 113 -6.35 29.53 9.26
C ASN A 113 -7.29 29.14 10.41
N LYS A 114 -7.85 27.91 10.42
CA LYS A 114 -8.71 27.42 11.52
C LYS A 114 -7.95 26.60 12.56
N GLU A 115 -6.73 26.18 12.24
CA GLU A 115 -5.93 25.29 13.08
C GLU A 115 -5.11 25.97 14.17
N LYS A 116 -4.77 27.26 14.03
CA LYS A 116 -3.89 27.95 15.00
C LYS A 116 -4.39 27.90 16.44
N ASN A 117 -5.69 27.69 16.65
CA ASN A 117 -6.32 27.62 17.97
C ASN A 117 -6.44 26.20 18.54
N LEU A 118 -6.08 25.14 17.80
CA LEU A 118 -6.33 23.73 18.17
C LEU A 118 -5.04 22.88 18.17
N ARG A 119 -4.10 23.18 19.09
CA ARG A 119 -2.79 22.50 19.21
C ARG A 119 -2.88 20.97 19.32
N PHE A 120 -3.89 20.45 20.01
CA PHE A 120 -4.01 19.01 20.31
C PHE A 120 -4.45 18.14 19.13
N THR A 121 -5.07 18.71 18.09
CA THR A 121 -5.52 17.94 16.92
C THR A 121 -4.34 17.36 16.14
N LYS A 122 -3.22 18.09 16.05
CA LYS A 122 -2.03 17.60 15.33
C LYS A 122 -1.34 16.46 16.06
N SER A 123 -1.13 16.60 17.37
CA SER A 123 -0.54 15.52 18.17
C SER A 123 -1.39 14.26 18.15
N LEU A 124 -2.71 14.42 18.09
CA LEU A 124 -3.65 13.31 18.05
C LEU A 124 -3.58 12.52 16.74
N ASN A 125 -3.38 13.19 15.60
CA ASN A 125 -3.19 12.49 14.31
C ASN A 125 -1.95 11.59 14.33
N TRP A 126 -0.84 12.10 14.87
CA TRP A 126 0.40 11.31 15.04
C TRP A 126 0.25 10.20 16.08
N TYR A 127 -0.53 10.44 17.14
CA TYR A 127 -0.85 9.42 18.14
C TYR A 127 -1.60 8.24 17.52
N PHE A 128 -2.65 8.50 16.72
CA PHE A 128 -3.38 7.44 16.05
C PHE A 128 -2.51 6.71 15.03
N LEU A 129 -1.64 7.42 14.29
CA LEU A 129 -0.66 6.76 13.40
C LEU A 129 0.23 5.78 14.17
N ALA A 130 0.86 6.24 15.26
CA ALA A 130 1.74 5.39 16.07
C ALA A 130 0.99 4.20 16.68
N THR A 131 -0.24 4.42 17.14
CA THR A 131 -1.10 3.36 17.72
C THR A 131 -1.47 2.31 16.67
N THR A 132 -1.87 2.72 15.47
CA THR A 132 -2.20 1.80 14.38
C THR A 132 -0.98 1.05 13.87
N MET A 133 0.17 1.73 13.75
CA MET A 133 1.44 1.08 13.41
C MET A 133 1.83 0.05 14.47
N TYR A 134 1.74 0.40 15.75
CA TYR A 134 2.03 -0.52 16.86
C TYR A 134 1.14 -1.77 16.81
N PHE A 135 -0.16 -1.59 16.56
CA PHE A 135 -1.10 -2.71 16.41
C PHE A 135 -0.73 -3.59 15.21
N LEU A 136 -0.73 -3.02 14.00
CA LEU A 136 -0.58 -3.81 12.77
C LEU A 136 0.84 -4.39 12.62
N TYR A 137 1.88 -3.59 12.85
CA TYR A 137 3.25 -4.05 12.65
C TYR A 137 3.70 -4.92 13.81
N GLY A 138 3.24 -4.63 15.03
CA GLY A 138 3.48 -5.49 16.18
C GLY A 138 2.90 -6.88 15.96
N GLU A 139 1.69 -7.02 15.41
CA GLU A 139 1.10 -8.33 15.13
C GLU A 139 1.94 -9.13 14.11
N SER A 140 2.37 -8.52 13.01
CA SER A 140 3.24 -9.19 12.03
C SER A 140 4.59 -9.59 12.63
N VAL A 141 5.24 -8.68 13.37
CA VAL A 141 6.56 -8.96 13.96
C VAL A 141 6.45 -10.06 15.01
N ILE A 142 5.40 -10.08 15.83
CA ILE A 142 5.13 -11.16 16.79
C ILE A 142 4.92 -12.50 16.07
N TYR A 143 4.20 -12.50 14.94
CA TYR A 143 3.95 -13.70 14.15
C TYR A 143 5.24 -14.30 13.56
N TYR A 144 6.02 -13.51 12.81
CA TYR A 144 7.22 -14.03 12.13
C TYR A 144 8.41 -14.25 13.07
N PHE A 145 8.51 -13.49 14.17
CA PHE A 145 9.66 -13.56 15.09
C PHE A 145 9.28 -14.03 16.50
N LYS A 146 8.20 -14.82 16.64
CA LYS A 146 7.72 -15.38 17.92
C LYS A 146 8.86 -16.00 18.74
N HIS A 147 9.70 -16.83 18.11
CA HIS A 147 10.82 -17.49 18.79
C HIS A 147 11.88 -16.54 19.35
N ILE A 148 12.13 -15.41 18.70
CA ILE A 148 13.12 -14.42 19.15
C ILE A 148 12.53 -13.58 20.29
N LEU A 149 11.29 -13.14 20.13
CA LEU A 149 10.62 -12.25 21.08
C LEU A 149 10.28 -12.93 22.41
N LEU A 150 10.00 -14.23 22.40
CA LEU A 150 9.66 -14.99 23.61
C LEU A 150 10.87 -15.23 24.54
N VAL A 151 12.09 -15.00 24.07
CA VAL A 151 13.32 -15.18 24.87
C VAL A 151 13.64 -13.93 25.70
N ASP A 152 13.22 -12.75 25.25
CA ASP A 152 13.51 -11.48 25.93
C ASP A 152 12.45 -11.16 27.00
N LYS A 153 12.89 -11.06 28.27
CA LYS A 153 12.03 -10.75 29.42
C LYS A 153 11.30 -9.39 29.31
N VAL A 154 11.87 -8.42 28.59
CA VAL A 154 11.29 -7.09 28.40
C VAL A 154 10.24 -7.09 27.29
N LEU A 155 10.49 -7.82 26.21
CA LEU A 155 9.57 -7.89 25.06
C LEU A 155 8.43 -8.87 25.27
N LEU A 156 8.61 -9.88 26.14
CA LEU A 156 7.60 -10.89 26.46
C LEU A 156 6.24 -10.32 26.91
N PRO A 157 6.14 -9.41 27.91
CA PRO A 157 4.85 -8.86 28.32
C PRO A 157 4.20 -8.02 27.21
N LEU A 158 5.02 -7.34 26.40
CA LEU A 158 4.56 -6.51 25.28
C LEU A 158 3.96 -7.38 24.17
N ALA A 159 4.60 -8.52 23.86
CA ALA A 159 4.13 -9.47 22.86
C ALA A 159 2.86 -10.21 23.32
N ASN A 160 2.85 -10.74 24.56
CA ASN A 160 1.71 -11.51 25.07
C ASN A 160 0.44 -10.68 25.24
N HIS A 161 0.57 -9.40 25.63
CA HIS A 161 -0.57 -8.50 25.83
C HIS A 161 -0.75 -7.49 24.70
N HIS A 162 -0.11 -7.72 23.55
CA HIS A 162 -0.06 -6.77 22.44
C HIS A 162 -1.45 -6.29 22.01
N ARG A 163 -2.41 -7.21 21.84
CA ARG A 163 -3.79 -6.91 21.43
C ARG A 163 -4.51 -6.01 22.44
N PHE A 164 -4.40 -6.34 23.73
CA PHE A 164 -5.06 -5.56 24.79
C PHE A 164 -4.41 -4.18 24.98
N LEU A 165 -3.08 -4.09 24.90
CA LEU A 165 -2.36 -2.83 24.96
C LEU A 165 -2.72 -1.93 23.77
N SER A 166 -2.80 -2.48 22.56
CA SER A 166 -3.23 -1.77 21.35
C SER A 166 -4.65 -1.22 21.50
N PHE A 167 -5.58 -2.03 22.03
CA PHE A 167 -6.94 -1.58 22.31
C PHE A 167 -6.96 -0.44 23.33
N THR A 168 -6.18 -0.55 24.40
CA THR A 168 -6.10 0.49 25.45
C THR A 168 -5.53 1.79 24.89
N LEU A 169 -4.47 1.74 24.08
CA LEU A 169 -3.91 2.91 23.38
C LEU A 169 -4.98 3.57 22.49
N TYR A 170 -5.70 2.79 21.69
CA TYR A 170 -6.75 3.35 20.84
C TYR A 170 -7.86 4.04 21.66
N VAL A 171 -8.35 3.39 22.73
CA VAL A 171 -9.37 3.96 23.61
C VAL A 171 -8.88 5.22 24.31
N MET A 172 -7.63 5.27 24.76
CA MET A 172 -7.05 6.47 25.35
C MET A 172 -7.02 7.64 24.34
N GLY A 173 -6.60 7.38 23.10
CA GLY A 173 -6.66 8.39 22.03
C GLY A 173 -8.08 8.85 21.74
N PHE A 174 -9.05 7.94 21.73
CA PHE A 174 -10.46 8.27 21.53
C PHE A 174 -11.05 9.11 22.67
N VAL A 175 -10.80 8.74 23.93
CA VAL A 175 -11.22 9.52 25.11
C VAL A 175 -10.57 10.90 25.08
N PHE A 176 -9.29 10.99 24.74
CA PHE A 176 -8.60 12.26 24.59
C PHE A 176 -9.20 13.13 23.47
N PHE A 177 -9.54 12.54 22.32
CA PHE A 177 -10.25 13.24 21.25
C PHE A 177 -11.56 13.86 21.76
N VAL A 178 -12.39 13.07 22.42
CA VAL A 178 -13.67 13.52 22.98
C VAL A 178 -13.46 14.63 24.02
N GLY A 179 -12.47 14.48 24.90
CA GLY A 179 -12.11 15.51 25.89
C GLY A 179 -11.55 16.80 25.25
N SER A 180 -10.97 16.71 24.06
CA SER A 180 -10.43 17.86 23.31
C SER A 180 -11.48 18.65 22.53
N LEU A 181 -12.75 18.21 22.51
CA LEU A 181 -13.82 18.85 21.74
C LEU A 181 -14.10 20.28 22.24
N GLN A 182 -14.08 21.24 21.32
CA GLN A 182 -14.34 22.65 21.61
C GLN A 182 -15.62 23.13 20.93
N LYS A 183 -16.49 23.80 21.71
CA LYS A 183 -17.71 24.43 21.19
C LYS A 183 -17.37 25.36 20.01
N GLY A 184 -18.18 25.29 18.95
CA GLY A 184 -17.97 26.06 17.72
C GLY A 184 -17.04 25.41 16.69
N HIS A 185 -16.26 24.40 17.06
CA HIS A 185 -15.30 23.73 16.16
C HIS A 185 -15.62 22.25 15.89
N TYR A 186 -16.73 21.72 16.39
CA TYR A 186 -17.10 20.30 16.27
C TYR A 186 -17.03 19.79 14.83
N ARG A 187 -17.65 20.49 13.87
CA ARG A 187 -17.63 20.05 12.46
C ARG A 187 -16.20 19.89 11.94
N PHE A 188 -15.31 20.81 12.31
CA PHE A 188 -13.90 20.72 11.92
C PHE A 188 -13.20 19.54 12.61
N GLN A 189 -13.35 19.38 13.93
CA GLN A 189 -12.72 18.30 14.70
C GLN A 189 -13.19 16.90 14.25
N PHE A 190 -14.48 16.71 14.04
CA PHE A 190 -15.02 15.46 13.50
C PHE A 190 -14.58 15.21 12.06
N THR A 191 -14.47 16.26 11.23
CA THR A 191 -13.91 16.13 9.88
C THR A 191 -12.46 15.66 9.96
N GLN A 192 -11.61 16.29 10.78
CA GLN A 192 -10.22 15.87 10.97
C GLN A 192 -10.11 14.43 11.47
N PHE A 193 -10.92 14.07 12.48
CA PHE A 193 -10.95 12.70 13.01
C PHE A 193 -11.31 11.68 11.92
N ALA A 194 -12.32 11.96 11.09
CA ALA A 194 -12.70 11.12 9.96
C ALA A 194 -11.59 11.02 8.90
N TRP A 195 -10.94 12.14 8.57
CA TRP A 195 -9.80 12.17 7.65
C TRP A 195 -8.62 11.34 8.16
N THR A 196 -8.31 11.44 9.46
CA THR A 196 -7.28 10.64 10.10
C THR A 196 -7.58 9.15 9.98
N HIS A 197 -8.79 8.71 10.33
CA HIS A 197 -9.15 7.28 10.24
C HIS A 197 -9.19 6.78 8.80
N MET A 198 -9.67 7.60 7.86
CA MET A 198 -9.63 7.27 6.44
C MET A 198 -8.19 7.13 5.94
N ALA A 199 -7.28 8.02 6.33
CA ALA A 199 -5.87 7.94 5.95
C ALA A 199 -5.18 6.71 6.56
N LEU A 200 -5.47 6.38 7.83
CA LEU A 200 -4.97 5.15 8.46
C LEU A 200 -5.42 3.90 7.71
N TYR A 201 -6.70 3.86 7.33
CA TYR A 201 -7.25 2.76 6.55
C TYR A 201 -6.65 2.66 5.14
N LEU A 202 -6.55 3.77 4.41
CA LEU A 202 -6.09 3.75 3.02
C LEU A 202 -4.56 3.64 2.87
N ILE A 203 -3.78 4.02 3.88
CA ILE A 203 -2.32 4.04 3.82
C ILE A 203 -1.71 2.98 4.74
N VAL A 204 -2.02 3.01 6.04
CA VAL A 204 -1.31 2.19 7.04
C VAL A 204 -1.72 0.73 6.98
N VAL A 205 -3.02 0.45 6.84
CA VAL A 205 -3.52 -0.92 6.65
C VAL A 205 -2.97 -1.52 5.35
N GLN A 206 -2.93 -0.74 4.27
CA GLN A 206 -2.38 -1.22 3.00
C GLN A 206 -0.86 -1.46 3.08
N ALA A 207 -0.12 -0.57 3.75
CA ALA A 207 1.30 -0.75 4.00
C ALA A 207 1.61 -1.98 4.87
N HIS A 208 0.73 -2.32 5.83
CA HIS A 208 0.85 -3.56 6.60
C HIS A 208 0.76 -4.80 5.70
N PHE A 209 -0.17 -4.84 4.74
CA PHE A 209 -0.23 -5.95 3.77
C PHE A 209 1.02 -6.02 2.90
N VAL A 210 1.56 -4.88 2.45
CA VAL A 210 2.84 -4.82 1.74
C VAL A 210 3.97 -5.41 2.59
N MET A 211 4.02 -5.07 3.87
CA MET A 211 5.02 -5.58 4.81
C MET A 211 4.89 -7.09 5.04
N ASN A 212 3.68 -7.64 5.15
CA ASN A 212 3.50 -9.10 5.20
C ASN A 212 3.93 -9.80 3.90
N ASN A 213 3.67 -9.22 2.73
CA ASN A 213 4.20 -9.76 1.47
C ASN A 213 5.73 -9.85 1.50
N ILE A 214 6.41 -8.83 2.04
CA ILE A 214 7.87 -8.82 2.18
C ILE A 214 8.34 -9.99 3.06
N PHE A 215 7.62 -10.27 4.16
CA PHE A 215 7.95 -11.38 5.04
C PHE A 215 7.74 -12.77 4.42
N GLU A 216 6.74 -12.93 3.56
CA GLU A 216 6.53 -14.17 2.81
C GLU A 216 7.54 -14.39 1.67
N GLY A 217 8.25 -13.33 1.27
CA GLY A 217 9.34 -13.37 0.31
C GLY A 217 9.37 -12.11 -0.56
N MET A 218 10.58 -11.62 -0.88
CA MET A 218 10.76 -10.36 -1.60
C MET A 218 10.06 -10.34 -2.97
N ILE A 219 9.85 -11.49 -3.60
CA ILE A 219 9.11 -11.62 -4.87
C ILE A 219 7.67 -11.10 -4.75
N TRP A 220 6.98 -11.36 -3.64
CA TRP A 220 5.59 -10.93 -3.41
C TRP A 220 5.46 -9.43 -3.18
N PHE A 221 6.57 -8.74 -2.98
CA PHE A 221 6.61 -7.28 -2.95
C PHE A 221 7.11 -6.69 -4.28
N PHE A 222 8.30 -7.12 -4.69
CA PHE A 222 9.03 -6.50 -5.80
C PHE A 222 8.36 -6.75 -7.15
N LEU A 223 7.90 -7.98 -7.41
CA LEU A 223 7.29 -8.33 -8.69
C LEU A 223 5.96 -7.58 -8.91
N PRO A 224 4.99 -7.60 -7.96
CA PRO A 224 3.79 -6.77 -8.06
C PRO A 224 4.07 -5.28 -8.25
N ALA A 225 5.04 -4.73 -7.50
CA ALA A 225 5.40 -3.32 -7.63
C ALA A 225 5.99 -3.01 -9.02
N ALA A 226 6.84 -3.89 -9.55
CA ALA A 226 7.43 -3.78 -10.88
C ALA A 226 6.36 -3.88 -11.98
N LEU A 227 5.33 -4.71 -11.82
CA LEU A 227 4.22 -4.81 -12.76
C LEU A 227 3.43 -3.49 -12.85
N VAL A 228 3.14 -2.84 -11.71
CA VAL A 228 2.44 -1.54 -11.70
C VAL A 228 3.29 -0.46 -12.39
N ILE A 229 4.59 -0.38 -12.07
CA ILE A 229 5.51 0.57 -12.70
C ILE A 229 5.58 0.34 -14.21
N THR A 230 5.70 -0.92 -14.62
CA THR A 230 5.76 -1.32 -16.03
C THR A 230 4.47 -0.97 -16.76
N ASN A 231 3.32 -1.24 -16.13
CA ASN A 231 2.02 -0.88 -16.68
C ASN A 231 1.88 0.62 -16.90
N ASP A 232 2.29 1.46 -15.94
CA ASP A 232 2.23 2.92 -16.09
C ASP A 232 3.11 3.42 -17.24
N ILE A 233 4.31 2.85 -17.41
CA ILE A 233 5.23 3.18 -18.52
C ILE A 233 4.59 2.78 -19.85
N PHE A 234 4.13 1.54 -19.99
CA PHE A 234 3.57 1.08 -21.26
C PHE A 234 2.20 1.69 -21.57
N ALA A 235 1.40 2.06 -20.57
CA ALA A 235 0.16 2.80 -20.78
C ALA A 235 0.42 4.18 -21.38
N TYR A 236 1.51 4.83 -20.96
CA TYR A 236 1.96 6.09 -21.56
C TYR A 236 2.50 5.89 -22.98
N VAL A 237 3.39 4.91 -23.19
CA VAL A 237 4.01 4.65 -24.50
C VAL A 237 2.96 4.23 -25.53
N CYS A 238 2.17 3.20 -25.25
CA CYS A 238 1.09 2.74 -26.13
C CYS A 238 0.00 3.81 -26.30
N GLY A 239 -0.27 4.59 -25.25
CA GLY A 239 -1.22 5.69 -25.29
C GLY A 239 -0.83 6.80 -26.25
N ILE A 240 0.46 7.15 -26.34
CA ILE A 240 0.95 8.12 -27.33
C ILE A 240 0.99 7.53 -28.73
N SER A 241 1.44 6.29 -28.88
CA SER A 241 1.61 5.67 -30.20
C SER A 241 0.29 5.31 -30.89
N PHE A 242 -0.71 4.86 -30.13
CA PHE A 242 -1.94 4.28 -30.68
C PHE A 242 -3.23 4.87 -30.10
N GLY A 243 -3.15 5.76 -29.11
CA GLY A 243 -4.32 6.26 -28.39
C GLY A 243 -5.25 7.11 -29.24
N ARG A 244 -6.52 6.75 -29.28
CA ARG A 244 -7.58 7.50 -30.00
C ARG A 244 -8.82 7.68 -29.13
N THR A 245 -9.16 6.68 -28.32
CA THR A 245 -10.37 6.71 -27.49
C THR A 245 -10.04 6.99 -26.03
N GLN A 246 -10.69 8.00 -25.45
CA GLN A 246 -10.50 8.37 -24.05
C GLN A 246 -11.13 7.33 -23.12
N LEU A 247 -10.41 6.94 -22.06
CA LEU A 247 -10.86 5.93 -21.10
C LEU A 247 -11.87 6.47 -20.09
N ILE A 248 -11.59 7.63 -19.46
CA ILE A 248 -12.44 8.21 -18.41
C ILE A 248 -12.38 9.74 -18.43
N GLN A 249 -13.52 10.41 -18.17
CA GLN A 249 -13.61 11.88 -18.16
C GLN A 249 -12.73 12.52 -17.09
N LEU A 250 -12.55 11.86 -15.94
CA LEU A 250 -11.72 12.35 -14.85
C LEU A 250 -10.22 12.44 -15.22
N SER A 251 -9.77 11.69 -16.22
CA SER A 251 -8.37 11.64 -16.67
C SER A 251 -8.28 11.70 -18.19
N PRO A 252 -8.34 12.92 -18.78
CA PRO A 252 -8.48 13.09 -20.23
C PRO A 252 -7.30 12.61 -21.08
N LYS A 253 -6.14 12.33 -20.44
CA LYS A 253 -4.94 11.86 -21.12
C LYS A 253 -4.83 10.33 -21.21
N LYS A 254 -5.71 9.57 -20.54
CA LYS A 254 -5.66 8.09 -20.58
C LYS A 254 -6.56 7.57 -21.70
N THR A 255 -6.03 6.65 -22.50
CA THR A 255 -6.71 6.07 -23.66
C THR A 255 -6.98 4.57 -23.48
N VAL A 256 -8.02 4.05 -24.14
CA VAL A 256 -8.37 2.62 -24.09
C VAL A 256 -7.30 1.78 -24.78
N GLU A 257 -6.77 2.24 -25.92
CA GLU A 257 -5.71 1.52 -26.65
C GLU A 257 -4.41 1.49 -25.84
N GLY A 258 -4.08 2.57 -25.14
CA GLY A 258 -2.95 2.62 -24.21
C GLY A 258 -3.12 1.61 -23.07
N PHE A 259 -4.34 1.49 -22.54
CA PHE A 259 -4.67 0.55 -21.46
C PHE A 259 -4.53 -0.92 -21.90
N LEU A 260 -5.07 -1.28 -23.07
CA LEU A 260 -4.97 -2.65 -23.61
C LEU A 260 -3.54 -3.01 -24.03
N GLY A 261 -2.80 -2.07 -24.64
CA GLY A 261 -1.40 -2.26 -24.99
C GLY A 261 -0.53 -2.48 -23.74
N ALA A 262 -0.77 -1.70 -22.69
CA ALA A 262 -0.08 -1.86 -21.42
C ALA A 262 -0.33 -3.23 -20.78
N TRP A 263 -1.55 -3.76 -20.86
CA TRP A 263 -1.87 -5.09 -20.35
C TRP A 263 -1.01 -6.18 -21.02
N ALA A 264 -0.97 -6.20 -22.36
CA ALA A 264 -0.17 -7.18 -23.09
C ALA A 264 1.33 -7.07 -22.74
N CYS A 265 1.88 -5.85 -22.70
CA CYS A 265 3.28 -5.63 -22.33
C CYS A 265 3.57 -6.01 -20.87
N THR A 266 2.66 -5.73 -19.95
CA THR A 266 2.79 -6.06 -18.52
C THR A 266 2.76 -7.56 -18.29
N VAL A 267 1.91 -8.30 -19.01
CA VAL A 267 1.89 -9.76 -19.00
C VAL A 267 3.23 -10.30 -19.48
N ALA A 268 3.70 -9.88 -20.67
CA ALA A 268 4.98 -10.33 -21.21
C ALA A 268 6.16 -10.04 -20.27
N PHE A 269 6.20 -8.83 -19.68
CA PHE A 269 7.20 -8.47 -18.68
C PHE A 269 7.11 -9.33 -17.42
N GLY A 270 5.90 -9.61 -16.93
CA GLY A 270 5.69 -10.47 -15.76
C GLY A 270 6.25 -11.87 -15.95
N TYR A 271 5.95 -12.53 -17.08
CA TYR A 271 6.52 -13.83 -17.42
C TYR A 271 8.05 -13.79 -17.46
N PHE A 272 8.63 -12.80 -18.14
CA PHE A 272 10.08 -12.64 -18.20
C PHE A 272 10.71 -12.44 -16.81
N MET A 273 10.16 -11.52 -16.02
CA MET A 273 10.71 -11.15 -14.72
C MET A 273 10.59 -12.29 -13.72
N THR A 274 9.48 -13.05 -13.75
CA THR A 274 9.29 -14.22 -12.88
C THR A 274 10.35 -15.28 -13.16
N ASN A 275 10.62 -15.60 -14.43
CA ASN A 275 11.66 -16.56 -14.82
C ASN A 275 13.08 -16.15 -14.37
N LEU A 276 13.33 -14.86 -14.23
CA LEU A 276 14.58 -14.33 -13.71
C LEU A 276 14.65 -14.46 -12.18
N LEU A 277 13.59 -14.05 -11.46
CA LEU A 277 13.58 -13.97 -10.00
C LEU A 277 13.55 -15.34 -9.31
N ILE A 278 12.88 -16.34 -9.87
CA ILE A 278 12.80 -17.69 -9.28
C ILE A 278 14.15 -18.40 -9.17
N ARG A 279 15.18 -17.92 -9.90
CA ARG A 279 16.54 -18.48 -9.87
C ARG A 279 17.30 -18.11 -8.59
N TYR A 280 16.81 -17.13 -7.83
CA TYR A 280 17.49 -16.57 -6.67
C TYR A 280 16.67 -16.84 -5.41
N THR A 281 17.23 -17.62 -4.48
CA THR A 281 16.57 -17.98 -3.20
C THR A 281 16.22 -16.74 -2.36
N TYR A 282 17.04 -15.68 -2.45
CA TYR A 282 16.79 -14.39 -1.81
C TYR A 282 15.40 -13.80 -2.13
N PHE A 283 14.88 -14.01 -3.34
CA PHE A 283 13.57 -13.47 -3.72
C PHE A 283 12.40 -14.36 -3.33
N ILE A 284 12.59 -15.68 -3.36
CA ILE A 284 11.50 -16.66 -3.19
C ILE A 284 11.32 -17.17 -1.76
N CYS A 285 12.35 -17.06 -0.92
CA CYS A 285 12.30 -17.56 0.44
C CYS A 285 11.62 -16.56 1.39
N PRO A 286 10.77 -17.04 2.32
CA PRO A 286 10.25 -16.22 3.40
C PRO A 286 11.39 -15.80 4.35
N VAL A 287 11.18 -14.69 5.05
CA VAL A 287 12.17 -14.19 6.01
C VAL A 287 12.32 -15.16 7.18
N ASN A 288 13.55 -15.51 7.50
CA ASN A 288 13.92 -16.25 8.72
C ASN A 288 14.91 -15.46 9.59
N ASP A 289 15.71 -14.59 8.96
CA ASP A 289 16.64 -13.67 9.62
C ASP A 289 16.57 -12.28 8.97
N LEU A 290 16.37 -11.25 9.80
CA LEU A 290 16.31 -9.83 9.39
C LEU A 290 17.68 -9.28 8.99
N GLY A 291 18.78 -9.91 9.41
CA GLY A 291 20.15 -9.53 9.05
C GLY A 291 20.58 -10.02 7.66
N SER A 292 19.81 -10.91 7.04
CA SER A 292 20.12 -11.47 5.72
C SER A 292 19.99 -10.43 4.61
N ASN A 293 20.98 -10.42 3.70
CA ASN A 293 21.01 -9.58 2.51
C ASN A 293 21.17 -10.42 1.24
N ALA A 294 21.19 -9.77 0.08
CA ALA A 294 21.27 -10.48 -1.20
C ALA A 294 22.59 -11.27 -1.40
N LEU A 295 23.65 -10.95 -0.66
CA LEU A 295 24.95 -11.63 -0.73
C LEU A 295 25.00 -12.86 0.18
N THR A 296 24.39 -12.79 1.36
CA THR A 296 24.31 -13.93 2.30
C THR A 296 23.25 -14.94 1.86
N GLY A 297 22.22 -14.48 1.14
CA GLY A 297 21.08 -15.30 0.75
C GLY A 297 20.20 -15.70 1.94
N LEU A 298 19.13 -16.42 1.64
CA LEU A 298 18.30 -17.12 2.63
C LEU A 298 18.23 -18.60 2.25
N GLU A 299 18.18 -19.46 3.26
CA GLU A 299 17.96 -20.89 3.10
C GLU A 299 16.51 -21.23 3.47
N CYS A 300 15.79 -21.82 2.51
CA CYS A 300 14.46 -22.34 2.72
C CYS A 300 14.18 -23.49 1.73
N VAL A 301 13.15 -24.29 2.02
CA VAL A 301 12.56 -25.17 1.01
C VAL A 301 11.63 -24.33 0.14
N PRO A 302 11.88 -24.18 -1.18
CA PRO A 302 11.03 -23.37 -2.05
C PRO A 302 9.58 -23.83 -2.01
N ASN A 303 8.66 -22.86 -2.06
CA ASN A 303 7.24 -23.16 -2.25
C ASN A 303 7.06 -23.96 -3.57
N PRO A 304 6.26 -25.03 -3.60
CA PRO A 304 6.01 -25.84 -4.81
C PRO A 304 5.62 -25.03 -6.04
N VAL A 305 5.02 -23.85 -5.86
CA VAL A 305 4.68 -22.91 -6.94
C VAL A 305 5.88 -22.50 -7.80
N PHE A 306 7.09 -22.52 -7.23
CA PHE A 306 8.34 -22.16 -7.91
C PHE A 306 9.08 -23.37 -8.50
N THR A 307 8.61 -24.58 -8.21
CA THR A 307 9.22 -25.82 -8.71
C THR A 307 8.52 -26.30 -9.97
N SER A 308 9.27 -26.85 -10.92
CA SER A 308 8.70 -27.36 -12.17
C SER A 308 7.83 -28.59 -11.89
N GLN A 309 6.59 -28.57 -12.39
CA GLN A 309 5.63 -29.65 -12.23
C GLN A 309 5.23 -30.22 -13.59
N PRO A 310 5.03 -31.54 -13.73
CA PRO A 310 4.56 -32.13 -14.98
C PRO A 310 3.06 -31.87 -15.16
N TYR A 311 2.69 -31.23 -16.27
CA TYR A 311 1.31 -31.04 -16.69
C TYR A 311 1.00 -31.92 -17.90
N SER A 312 0.02 -32.81 -17.77
CA SER A 312 -0.50 -33.64 -18.86
C SER A 312 -1.74 -32.99 -19.46
N LEU A 313 -1.70 -32.67 -20.76
CA LEU A 313 -2.90 -32.30 -21.53
C LEU A 313 -3.23 -33.39 -22.53
N GLU A 314 -4.46 -33.88 -22.46
CA GLU A 314 -5.07 -34.73 -23.49
C GLU A 314 -5.59 -33.83 -24.61
N ILE A 315 -4.82 -33.71 -25.70
CA ILE A 315 -5.26 -32.95 -26.89
C ILE A 315 -5.40 -33.94 -28.05
N PHE A 316 -6.64 -34.15 -28.52
CA PHE A 316 -6.98 -35.07 -29.62
C PHE A 316 -6.45 -36.50 -29.43
N GLY A 317 -6.48 -37.04 -28.20
CA GLY A 317 -6.04 -38.41 -27.91
C GLY A 317 -4.52 -38.61 -27.89
N LEU A 318 -3.73 -37.53 -27.92
CA LEU A 318 -2.29 -37.56 -27.69
C LEU A 318 -2.00 -37.00 -26.29
N ASP A 319 -1.49 -37.86 -25.41
CA ASP A 319 -0.97 -37.45 -24.09
C ASP A 319 0.37 -36.76 -24.27
N LYS A 320 0.40 -35.44 -24.09
CA LYS A 320 1.65 -34.68 -24.00
C LYS A 320 1.83 -34.14 -22.61
N THR A 321 2.96 -34.52 -22.01
CA THR A 321 3.44 -33.97 -20.75
C THR A 321 4.42 -32.82 -21.02
N PHE A 322 4.22 -31.70 -20.35
CA PHE A 322 5.13 -30.56 -20.40
C PHE A 322 5.43 -30.07 -18.98
N TRP A 323 6.65 -29.56 -18.78
CA TRP A 323 7.14 -29.08 -17.51
C TRP A 323 6.92 -27.58 -17.42
N VAL A 324 6.13 -27.15 -16.44
CA VAL A 324 5.82 -25.73 -16.20
C VAL A 324 5.86 -25.46 -14.71
N GLU A 325 6.49 -24.35 -14.33
CA GLU A 325 6.43 -23.81 -12.97
C GLU A 325 5.06 -23.16 -12.74
N PRO A 326 4.26 -23.60 -11.75
CA PRO A 326 2.90 -23.09 -11.53
C PRO A 326 2.81 -21.56 -11.33
N ILE A 327 3.88 -20.91 -10.86
CA ILE A 327 3.97 -19.45 -10.72
C ILE A 327 3.63 -18.70 -12.01
N GLN A 328 3.85 -19.30 -13.17
CA GLN A 328 3.54 -18.71 -14.47
C GLN A 328 2.03 -18.54 -14.71
N PHE A 329 1.17 -19.34 -14.09
CA PHE A 329 -0.27 -19.12 -14.13
C PHE A 329 -0.69 -17.99 -13.19
N HIS A 330 -0.06 -17.91 -12.01
CA HIS A 330 -0.33 -16.85 -11.05
C HIS A 330 0.12 -15.49 -11.57
N ILE A 331 1.26 -15.40 -12.28
CA ILE A 331 1.73 -14.12 -12.82
C ILE A 331 0.76 -13.52 -13.84
N LEU A 332 0.03 -14.34 -14.58
CA LEU A 332 -1.04 -13.85 -15.46
C LEU A 332 -2.13 -13.13 -14.66
N ALA A 333 -2.53 -13.66 -13.51
CA ALA A 333 -3.51 -13.03 -12.63
C ALA A 333 -2.96 -11.70 -12.04
N PHE A 334 -1.71 -11.70 -11.57
CA PHE A 334 -1.05 -10.51 -11.05
C PHE A 334 -0.90 -9.41 -12.10
N ALA A 335 -0.40 -9.74 -13.29
CA ALA A 335 -0.23 -8.78 -14.39
C ALA A 335 -1.58 -8.22 -14.86
N THR A 336 -2.61 -9.08 -14.92
CA THR A 336 -3.97 -8.65 -15.28
C THR A 336 -4.55 -7.72 -14.24
N PHE A 337 -4.40 -8.02 -12.95
CA PHE A 337 -4.86 -7.12 -11.89
C PHE A 337 -4.09 -5.79 -11.88
N ALA A 338 -2.76 -5.85 -11.99
CA ALA A 338 -1.89 -4.66 -12.04
C ALA A 338 -2.24 -3.72 -13.20
N SER A 339 -2.68 -4.27 -14.33
CA SER A 339 -3.05 -3.47 -15.49
C SER A 339 -4.50 -3.01 -15.46
N LEU A 340 -5.46 -3.91 -15.19
CA LEU A 340 -6.87 -3.62 -15.37
C LEU A 340 -7.52 -2.99 -14.13
N ILE A 341 -7.05 -3.31 -12.93
CA ILE A 341 -7.72 -2.93 -11.67
C ILE A 341 -6.90 -1.94 -10.85
N ALA A 342 -5.59 -2.18 -10.67
CA ALA A 342 -4.75 -1.29 -9.85
C ALA A 342 -4.79 0.19 -10.27
N PRO A 343 -4.89 0.57 -11.57
CA PRO A 343 -4.98 1.99 -11.97
C PRO A 343 -6.21 2.74 -11.45
N PHE A 344 -7.25 2.03 -11.00
CA PHE A 344 -8.40 2.65 -10.34
C PHE A 344 -8.04 3.30 -9.00
N GLY A 345 -6.96 2.85 -8.33
CA GLY A 345 -6.38 3.56 -7.19
C GLY A 345 -5.95 4.97 -7.56
N GLY A 346 -5.21 5.11 -8.67
CA GLY A 346 -4.80 6.41 -9.19
C GLY A 346 -5.98 7.27 -9.67
N PHE A 347 -7.04 6.66 -10.21
CA PHE A 347 -8.27 7.41 -10.54
C PHE A 347 -8.96 7.94 -9.29
N PHE A 348 -9.07 7.13 -8.23
CA PHE A 348 -9.63 7.55 -6.95
C PHE A 348 -8.82 8.71 -6.34
N ALA A 349 -7.49 8.55 -6.28
CA ALA A 349 -6.59 9.58 -5.76
C ALA A 349 -6.67 10.88 -6.59
N SER A 350 -6.72 10.77 -7.92
CA SER A 350 -6.96 11.92 -8.81
C SER A 350 -8.30 12.60 -8.52
N GLY A 351 -9.38 11.84 -8.31
CA GLY A 351 -10.70 12.36 -7.95
C GLY A 351 -10.65 13.22 -6.69
N LEU A 352 -10.02 12.71 -5.63
CA LEU A 352 -9.82 13.42 -4.36
C LEU A 352 -9.09 14.75 -4.60
N LYS A 353 -7.97 14.73 -5.34
CA LYS A 353 -7.20 15.95 -5.64
C LYS A 353 -8.04 17.02 -6.35
N ARG A 354 -8.87 16.62 -7.31
CA ARG A 354 -9.74 17.57 -8.05
C ARG A 354 -10.81 18.19 -7.16
N THR A 355 -11.36 17.44 -6.20
CA THR A 355 -12.32 17.97 -5.21
C THR A 355 -11.71 19.09 -4.36
N PHE A 356 -10.42 18.97 -4.00
CA PHE A 356 -9.70 19.99 -3.24
C PHE A 356 -9.00 21.06 -4.09
N LYS A 357 -9.19 21.03 -5.42
CA LYS A 357 -8.54 21.94 -6.39
C LYS A 357 -7.01 21.94 -6.28
N ILE A 358 -6.43 20.80 -5.90
CA ILE A 358 -4.98 20.57 -5.87
C ILE A 358 -4.58 19.68 -7.04
N LYS A 359 -3.29 19.72 -7.41
CA LYS A 359 -2.74 18.89 -8.49
C LYS A 359 -2.01 17.65 -7.97
N ASP A 360 -1.25 17.83 -6.89
CA ASP A 360 -0.38 16.85 -6.26
C ASP A 360 -0.68 16.86 -4.74
N PHE A 361 -0.46 15.73 -4.06
CA PHE A 361 -0.74 15.62 -2.61
C PHE A 361 0.28 16.39 -1.75
N GLY A 362 1.47 16.65 -2.29
CA GLY A 362 2.55 17.39 -1.65
C GLY A 362 3.72 17.66 -2.59
N GLU A 363 4.81 18.19 -2.03
CA GLU A 363 6.06 18.47 -2.73
C GLU A 363 7.23 17.71 -2.11
N SER A 364 6.99 16.47 -1.66
CA SER A 364 7.99 15.68 -0.94
C SER A 364 9.19 15.27 -1.80
N ILE A 365 9.02 15.14 -3.12
CA ILE A 365 10.11 14.80 -4.04
C ILE A 365 10.33 15.96 -5.03
N PRO A 366 11.53 16.56 -5.05
CA PRO A 366 11.82 17.67 -5.96
C PRO A 366 11.55 17.30 -7.43
N GLY A 367 10.69 18.10 -8.07
CA GLY A 367 10.29 17.92 -9.47
C GLY A 367 9.34 16.74 -9.77
N HIS A 368 8.95 15.94 -8.77
CA HIS A 368 8.13 14.72 -8.98
C HIS A 368 6.77 14.74 -8.28
N GLY A 369 6.51 15.71 -7.39
CA GLY A 369 5.26 15.84 -6.64
C GLY A 369 5.29 15.13 -5.29
N GLY A 370 4.12 14.67 -4.84
CA GLY A 370 3.96 13.98 -3.56
C GLY A 370 4.36 12.51 -3.65
N ILE A 371 4.71 11.91 -2.52
CA ILE A 371 4.93 10.46 -2.44
C ILE A 371 3.60 9.71 -2.58
N THR A 372 2.50 10.28 -2.09
CA THR A 372 1.16 9.68 -2.16
C THR A 372 0.72 9.50 -3.62
N ASP A 373 1.09 10.45 -4.49
CA ASP A 373 0.83 10.39 -5.93
C ASP A 373 1.53 9.21 -6.64
N ARG A 374 2.51 8.57 -5.99
CA ARG A 374 3.27 7.43 -6.54
C ARG A 374 2.84 6.09 -5.97
N MET A 375 2.15 6.11 -4.82
CA MET A 375 1.81 4.92 -4.04
C MET A 375 0.33 4.53 -4.15
N ASP A 376 -0.51 5.36 -4.76
CA ASP A 376 -1.96 5.15 -4.89
C ASP A 376 -2.32 3.82 -5.58
N CYS A 377 -1.69 3.48 -6.70
CA CYS A 377 -1.85 2.19 -7.37
C CYS A 377 -1.10 1.07 -6.62
N GLN A 378 0.03 1.38 -6.00
CA GLN A 378 0.90 0.41 -5.31
C GLN A 378 0.24 -0.17 -4.07
N PHE A 379 -0.49 0.63 -3.29
CA PHE A 379 -1.19 0.15 -2.11
C PHE A 379 -2.29 -0.86 -2.42
N ILE A 380 -3.06 -0.63 -3.49
CA ILE A 380 -4.08 -1.59 -3.95
C ILE A 380 -3.43 -2.86 -4.48
N MET A 381 -2.31 -2.74 -5.21
CA MET A 381 -1.57 -3.90 -5.71
C MET A 381 -0.97 -4.74 -4.56
N GLY A 382 -0.41 -4.08 -3.54
CA GLY A 382 0.12 -4.75 -2.35
C GLY A 382 -0.94 -5.52 -1.59
N PHE A 383 -2.12 -4.93 -1.41
CA PHE A 383 -3.27 -5.61 -0.81
C PHE A 383 -3.70 -6.84 -1.60
N PHE A 384 -3.83 -6.70 -2.92
CA PHE A 384 -4.16 -7.83 -3.80
C PHE A 384 -3.12 -8.94 -3.72
N SER A 385 -1.83 -8.59 -3.74
CA SER A 385 -0.75 -9.56 -3.62
C SER A 385 -0.88 -10.41 -2.35
N PHE A 386 -1.14 -9.75 -1.23
CA PHE A 386 -1.29 -10.43 0.06
C PHE A 386 -2.50 -11.38 0.05
N MET A 387 -3.66 -10.88 -0.39
CA MET A 387 -4.89 -11.67 -0.43
C MET A 387 -4.78 -12.85 -1.39
N TYR A 388 -4.17 -12.64 -2.56
CA TYR A 388 -3.97 -13.67 -3.55
C TYR A 388 -2.98 -14.73 -3.06
N TYR A 389 -1.86 -14.31 -2.46
CA TYR A 389 -0.87 -15.21 -1.88
C TYR A 389 -1.51 -16.14 -0.84
N HIS A 390 -2.18 -15.59 0.17
CA HIS A 390 -2.78 -16.40 1.24
C HIS A 390 -3.94 -17.29 0.78
N SER A 391 -4.59 -16.95 -0.34
CA SER A 391 -5.71 -17.73 -0.87
C SER A 391 -5.27 -18.87 -1.80
N PHE A 392 -4.24 -18.65 -2.62
CA PHE A 392 -3.91 -19.56 -3.72
C PHE A 392 -2.48 -20.13 -3.68
N ILE A 393 -1.58 -19.53 -2.90
CA ILE A 393 -0.14 -19.82 -2.98
C ILE A 393 0.42 -20.31 -1.64
N ALA A 394 -0.05 -19.74 -0.53
CA ALA A 394 0.39 -20.12 0.81
C ALA A 394 0.13 -21.61 1.04
N VAL A 395 1.18 -22.33 1.45
CA VAL A 395 1.09 -23.75 1.80
C VAL A 395 1.13 -23.85 3.31
N TYR A 396 -0.02 -24.13 3.92
CA TYR A 396 -0.12 -24.40 5.36
C TYR A 396 0.33 -25.85 5.62
N LYS A 397 1.65 -26.06 5.74
CA LYS A 397 2.19 -27.34 6.24
C LYS A 397 2.11 -27.29 7.76
N ALA A 398 1.20 -28.05 8.35
CA ALA A 398 1.22 -28.28 9.79
C ALA A 398 2.54 -28.99 10.14
N SER A 399 3.40 -28.36 10.95
CA SER A 399 4.57 -29.05 11.46
C SER A 399 4.16 -30.04 12.56
N VAL A 400 4.98 -31.07 12.79
CA VAL A 400 4.77 -31.99 13.92
C VAL A 400 4.72 -31.21 15.24
N GLY A 401 5.54 -30.16 15.36
CA GLY A 401 5.52 -29.23 16.50
C GLY A 401 4.20 -28.51 16.66
N ASP A 402 3.63 -27.96 15.59
CA ASP A 402 2.34 -27.25 15.62
C ASP A 402 1.19 -28.18 16.03
N ILE A 403 1.20 -29.42 15.52
CA ILE A 403 0.21 -30.44 15.87
C ILE A 403 0.34 -30.81 17.35
N ILE A 404 1.58 -30.97 17.84
CA ILE A 404 1.84 -31.27 19.26
C ILE A 404 1.45 -30.08 20.15
N GLU A 405 1.81 -28.85 19.81
CA GLU A 405 1.44 -27.64 20.59
C GLU A 405 -0.09 -27.48 20.63
N THR A 406 -0.76 -27.70 19.50
CA THR A 406 -2.23 -27.66 19.42
C THR A 406 -2.86 -28.76 20.25
N ALA A 407 -2.31 -29.98 20.22
CA ALA A 407 -2.79 -31.08 21.05
C ALA A 407 -2.57 -30.80 22.55
N ILE A 408 -1.42 -30.26 22.94
CA ILE A 408 -1.09 -29.99 24.35
C ILE A 408 -1.95 -28.86 24.92
N ASN A 409 -2.09 -27.76 24.18
CA ASN A 409 -2.77 -26.55 24.67
C ASN A 409 -4.28 -26.55 24.39
N GLY A 410 -4.71 -27.27 23.36
CA GLY A 410 -6.09 -27.24 22.85
C GLY A 410 -6.95 -28.43 23.24
N LEU A 411 -6.36 -29.52 23.73
CA LEU A 411 -7.08 -30.73 24.11
C LEU A 411 -6.90 -31.05 25.58
N THR A 412 -7.95 -31.60 26.18
CA THR A 412 -7.88 -32.22 27.50
C THR A 412 -7.00 -33.48 27.46
N VAL A 413 -6.56 -33.95 28.63
CA VAL A 413 -5.71 -35.15 28.72
C VAL A 413 -6.40 -36.36 28.07
N ASP A 414 -7.71 -36.52 28.26
CA ASP A 414 -8.46 -37.64 27.69
C ASP A 414 -8.52 -37.59 26.15
N GLU A 415 -8.73 -36.40 25.59
CA GLU A 415 -8.71 -36.16 24.14
C GLU A 415 -7.30 -36.36 23.55
N GLN A 416 -6.24 -35.95 24.26
CA GLN A 416 -4.86 -36.24 23.84
C GLN A 416 -4.60 -37.74 23.74
N LEU A 417 -5.08 -38.52 24.72
CA LEU A 417 -4.96 -39.97 24.70
C LEU A 417 -5.75 -40.60 23.55
N GLU A 418 -6.92 -40.06 23.22
CA GLU A 418 -7.71 -40.49 22.06
C GLU A 418 -6.98 -40.23 20.74
N VAL A 419 -6.36 -39.06 20.58
CA VAL A 419 -5.53 -38.73 19.41
C VAL A 419 -4.38 -39.72 19.26
N VAL A 420 -3.65 -40.04 20.34
CA VAL A 420 -2.55 -41.01 20.32
C VAL A 420 -3.03 -42.40 19.90
N ARG A 421 -4.18 -42.87 20.42
CA ARG A 421 -4.76 -44.17 20.03
C ARG A 421 -5.18 -44.17 18.55
N GLY A 422 -5.84 -43.11 18.09
CA GLY A 422 -6.28 -42.96 16.71
C GLY A 422 -5.12 -42.99 15.71
N LEU A 423 -4.05 -42.22 16.01
CA LEU A 423 -2.82 -42.21 15.23
C LEU A 423 -2.12 -43.58 15.22
N GLY A 424 -2.02 -44.24 16.39
CA GLY A 424 -1.44 -45.58 16.48
C GLY A 424 -2.17 -46.59 15.60
N LYS A 425 -3.50 -46.59 15.61
CA LYS A 425 -4.32 -47.48 14.77
C LYS A 425 -4.17 -47.16 13.28
N TYR A 426 -4.12 -45.87 12.92
CA TYR A 426 -3.87 -45.44 11.53
C TYR A 426 -2.52 -45.94 11.02
N LEU A 427 -1.45 -45.78 11.81
CA LEU A 427 -0.09 -46.19 11.44
C LEU A 427 0.06 -47.71 11.35
N TYR A 428 -0.63 -48.48 12.20
CA TYR A 428 -0.70 -49.94 12.09
C TYR A 428 -1.34 -50.38 10.76
N ASN A 429 -2.46 -49.75 10.37
CA ASN A 429 -3.12 -50.06 9.11
C ASN A 429 -2.27 -49.72 7.86
N GLN A 430 -1.34 -48.77 7.98
CA GLN A 430 -0.36 -48.44 6.94
C GLN A 430 0.87 -49.38 6.95
N GLY A 431 0.94 -50.33 7.89
CA GLY A 431 2.08 -51.23 8.07
C GLY A 431 3.33 -50.56 8.66
N ALA A 432 3.22 -49.33 9.18
CA ALA A 432 4.34 -48.57 9.71
C ALA A 432 4.66 -48.89 11.19
N VAL A 433 3.71 -49.49 11.92
CA VAL A 433 3.82 -49.83 13.34
C VAL A 433 3.43 -51.29 13.56
N SER A 434 4.13 -52.01 14.44
CA SER A 434 3.83 -53.42 14.75
C SER A 434 2.61 -53.59 15.66
N GLU A 435 1.96 -54.75 15.59
CA GLU A 435 0.81 -55.11 16.43
C GLU A 435 1.11 -54.98 17.94
N SER A 436 2.32 -55.37 18.35
CA SER A 436 2.79 -55.24 19.74
C SER A 436 2.82 -53.81 20.27
N ILE A 437 3.13 -52.82 19.43
CA ILE A 437 3.15 -51.41 19.82
C ILE A 437 1.72 -50.88 19.94
N LEU A 438 0.82 -51.29 19.05
CA LEU A 438 -0.59 -50.94 19.12
C LEU A 438 -1.25 -51.51 20.38
N GLU A 439 -0.98 -52.77 20.73
CA GLU A 439 -1.48 -53.40 21.95
C GLU A 439 -0.95 -52.70 23.22
N CYS A 440 0.32 -52.31 23.23
CA CYS A 440 0.90 -51.54 24.33
C CYS A 440 0.20 -50.18 24.50
N LEU A 441 0.02 -49.42 23.41
CA LEU A 441 -0.69 -48.14 23.42
C LEU A 441 -2.15 -48.29 23.85
N VAL A 442 -2.85 -49.34 23.44
CA VAL A 442 -4.24 -49.56 23.82
C VAL A 442 -4.37 -49.98 25.29
N THR A 443 -3.44 -50.80 25.79
CA THR A 443 -3.51 -51.37 27.16
C THR A 443 -3.08 -50.37 28.22
N GLU A 444 -1.96 -49.68 28.03
CA GLU A 444 -1.43 -48.71 29.00
C GLU A 444 -2.29 -47.45 29.07
N LEU A 445 -2.82 -46.99 27.93
CA LEU A 445 -3.68 -45.80 27.92
C LEU A 445 -5.08 -46.08 28.49
N LYS A 446 -5.51 -47.35 28.63
CA LYS A 446 -6.80 -47.73 29.24
C LYS A 446 -6.78 -47.72 30.76
N ARG A 447 -5.60 -47.64 31.38
CA ARG A 447 -5.37 -47.93 32.80
C ARG A 447 -5.45 -46.69 33.70
N ARG A 448 -6.14 -45.63 33.28
CA ARG A 448 -6.45 -44.45 34.09
C ARG A 448 -7.94 -44.21 34.16
#